data_AF-A0AAW7SFQ5-F1
#
_entry.id   AF-A0AAW7SFQ5-F1
#
_cell.length_a   1.000
_cell.length_b   1.000
_cell.length_c   1.000
_cell.angle_alpha   90.00
_cell.angle_beta   90.00
_cell.angle_gamma   90.00
#
_symmetry.space_group_name_H-M   'P 1'
#
loop_
_entity.id
_entity.type
_entity.pdbx_description
1 polymer ?
#
loop_
_entity_poly.entity_id
_entity_poly.type
_entity_poly.pdbx_seq_one_letter_code
_entity_poly.pdbx_strand_id
1 'polypeptide(L)'
;MKNTPEVKTLREPNNSTDQMQTAADFKAWYVANNAAIKVEQTRMRTLAAEKALNYLQSRVRFGASIQDAGDGYFRDCMRPKYWPAVYSEVARELFRELGWVDRKGAK
;
A
#
# COMPACT_ATOMS: atom_id res chain seq x y z
N MET A 1 -6.58 -31.47 -43.01
CA MET A 1 -6.13 -31.18 -41.63
C MET A 1 -6.40 -29.72 -41.32
N LYS A 2 -7.33 -29.43 -40.41
CA LYS A 2 -7.51 -28.09 -39.82
C LYS A 2 -7.08 -28.21 -38.36
N ASN A 3 -5.83 -27.89 -38.08
CA ASN A 3 -5.35 -27.71 -36.71
C ASN A 3 -5.25 -26.20 -36.49
N THR A 4 -6.24 -25.63 -35.79
CA THR A 4 -6.12 -24.30 -35.21
C THR A 4 -5.87 -24.49 -33.72
N PRO A 5 -4.72 -24.10 -33.18
CA PRO A 5 -4.61 -23.82 -31.76
C PRO A 5 -5.08 -22.39 -31.49
N GLU A 6 -5.98 -22.25 -30.52
CA GLU A 6 -6.24 -21.00 -29.79
C GLU A 6 -4.93 -20.44 -29.23
N VAL A 7 -4.81 -19.11 -29.01
CA VAL A 7 -4.27 -18.49 -27.78
C VAL A 7 -4.45 -16.97 -27.84
N LYS A 8 -5.42 -16.49 -27.05
CA LYS A 8 -5.26 -15.45 -26.02
C LYS A 8 -4.32 -14.26 -26.34
N THR A 9 -4.81 -13.23 -27.01
CA THR A 9 -4.28 -11.87 -26.80
C THR A 9 -4.93 -11.28 -25.55
N LEU A 10 -4.29 -11.53 -24.41
CA LEU A 10 -4.36 -10.63 -23.26
C LEU A 10 -4.16 -9.21 -23.80
N ARG A 11 -5.15 -8.33 -23.65
CA ARG A 11 -4.98 -6.91 -23.96
C ARG A 11 -3.76 -6.43 -23.18
N GLU A 12 -2.70 -6.13 -23.90
CA GLU A 12 -1.54 -5.43 -23.39
C GLU A 12 -2.01 -4.12 -22.75
N PRO A 13 -1.38 -3.66 -21.66
CA PRO A 13 -1.65 -2.33 -21.15
C PRO A 13 -1.30 -1.33 -22.25
N ASN A 14 -2.30 -0.68 -22.83
CA ASN A 14 -2.11 0.41 -23.78
C ASN A 14 -1.31 1.51 -23.07
N ASN A 15 0.00 1.51 -23.29
CA ASN A 15 0.88 2.65 -23.05
C ASN A 15 0.66 3.72 -24.13
N SER A 16 -0.61 3.99 -24.50
CA SER A 16 -0.96 5.11 -25.36
C SER A 16 -0.80 6.38 -24.54
N THR A 17 0.30 7.09 -24.76
CA THR A 17 0.59 8.45 -24.31
C THR A 17 -0.35 9.47 -24.98
N ASP A 18 -1.67 9.25 -24.93
CA ASP A 18 -2.61 10.35 -25.06
C ASP A 18 -2.50 11.15 -23.77
N GLN A 19 -1.63 12.16 -23.80
CA GLN A 19 -1.53 13.12 -22.72
C GLN A 19 -2.94 13.66 -22.46
N MET A 20 -3.46 13.46 -21.25
CA MET A 20 -4.75 14.00 -20.85
C MET A 20 -4.64 15.54 -20.90
N GLN A 21 -5.11 16.17 -21.98
CA GLN A 21 -4.83 17.58 -22.26
C GLN A 21 -5.67 18.53 -21.39
N THR A 22 -6.80 18.05 -20.85
CA THR A 22 -7.68 18.86 -20.00
C THR A 22 -8.04 18.17 -18.68
N ALA A 23 -8.40 18.97 -17.68
CA ALA A 23 -8.91 18.47 -16.40
C ALA A 23 -10.21 17.67 -16.56
N ALA A 24 -11.01 17.97 -17.60
CA ALA A 24 -12.23 17.24 -17.90
C ALA A 24 -11.92 15.81 -18.40
N ASP A 25 -10.93 15.67 -19.28
CA ASP A 25 -10.47 14.37 -19.77
C ASP A 25 -9.94 13.52 -18.62
N PHE A 26 -9.10 14.12 -17.76
CA PHE A 26 -8.58 13.45 -16.56
C PHE A 26 -9.71 12.98 -15.63
N LYS A 27 -10.75 13.80 -15.41
CA LYS A 27 -11.90 13.41 -14.59
C LYS A 27 -12.68 12.27 -15.22
N ALA A 28 -12.90 12.29 -16.53
CA ALA A 28 -13.59 11.22 -17.25
C ALA A 28 -12.83 9.90 -17.16
N TRP A 29 -11.50 9.93 -17.36
CA TRP A 29 -10.64 8.77 -17.17
C TRP A 29 -10.63 8.28 -15.72
N TYR A 30 -10.54 9.17 -14.74
CA TYR A 30 -10.58 8.79 -13.33
C TYR A 30 -11.89 8.06 -13.00
N VAL A 31 -13.03 8.59 -13.46
CA VAL A 31 -14.34 7.94 -13.27
C VAL A 31 -14.37 6.57 -13.96
N ALA A 32 -13.89 6.46 -15.19
CA ALA A 32 -13.83 5.21 -15.94
C ALA A 32 -12.93 4.15 -15.29
N ASN A 33 -11.87 4.57 -14.59
CA ASN A 33 -10.88 3.69 -13.97
C ASN A 33 -11.02 3.56 -12.45
N ASN A 34 -12.00 4.23 -11.84
CA ASN A 34 -12.16 4.33 -10.38
C ASN A 34 -12.21 2.96 -9.69
N ALA A 35 -12.85 1.96 -10.33
CA ALA A 35 -12.90 0.60 -9.80
C ALA A 35 -11.50 -0.03 -9.70
N ALA A 36 -10.68 0.06 -10.75
CA ALA A 36 -9.31 -0.44 -10.75
C ALA A 36 -8.42 0.32 -9.75
N ILE A 37 -8.59 1.64 -9.66
CA ILE A 37 -7.89 2.48 -8.68
C ILE A 37 -8.22 2.02 -7.25
N LYS A 38 -9.49 1.76 -6.93
CA LYS A 38 -9.91 1.27 -5.61
C LYS A 38 -9.35 -0.11 -5.28
N VAL A 39 -9.28 -1.01 -6.27
CA VAL A 39 -8.65 -2.32 -6.10
C VAL A 39 -7.19 -2.16 -5.74
N GLU A 40 -6.46 -1.29 -6.45
CA GLU A 40 -5.05 -1.05 -6.20
C GLU A 40 -4.81 -0.35 -4.85
N GLN A 41 -5.64 0.61 -4.48
CA GLN A 41 -5.61 1.24 -3.16
C GLN A 41 -5.82 0.20 -2.04
N THR A 42 -6.81 -0.68 -2.19
CA THR A 42 -7.06 -1.77 -1.24
C THR A 42 -5.85 -2.68 -1.13
N ARG A 43 -5.30 -3.11 -2.28
CA ARG A 43 -4.12 -3.98 -2.35
C ARG A 43 -2.91 -3.36 -1.61
N MET A 44 -2.68 -2.06 -1.82
CA MET A 44 -1.59 -1.34 -1.15
C MET A 44 -1.80 -1.22 0.35
N ARG A 45 -3.04 -1.01 0.82
CA ARG A 45 -3.36 -1.03 2.25
C ARG A 45 -3.18 -2.41 2.86
N THR A 46 -3.60 -3.48 2.19
CA THR A 46 -3.37 -4.86 2.64
C THR A 46 -1.88 -5.16 2.78
N LEU A 47 -1.09 -4.84 1.75
CA LEU A 47 0.36 -5.06 1.78
C LEU A 47 1.06 -4.26 2.89
N ALA A 48 0.60 -3.03 3.15
CA ALA A 48 1.07 -2.23 4.26
C ALA A 48 0.77 -2.88 5.61
N ALA A 49 -0.46 -3.36 5.81
CA ALA A 49 -0.88 -4.03 7.03
C ALA A 49 -0.08 -5.31 7.29
N GLU A 50 0.10 -6.16 6.26
CA GLU A 50 0.91 -7.38 6.35
C GLU A 50 2.35 -7.09 6.78
N LYS A 51 2.98 -6.07 6.17
CA LYS A 51 4.35 -5.67 6.54
C LYS A 51 4.44 -5.16 7.97
N ALA A 52 3.48 -4.34 8.40
CA ALA A 52 3.43 -3.81 9.75
C ALA A 52 3.23 -4.95 10.78
N LEU A 53 2.29 -5.86 10.52
CA LEU A 53 2.02 -7.03 11.37
C LEU A 53 3.22 -7.97 11.45
N ASN A 54 3.85 -8.30 10.32
CA ASN A 54 5.01 -9.19 10.29
C ASN A 54 6.18 -8.62 11.12
N TYR A 55 6.41 -7.30 11.03
CA TYR A 55 7.41 -6.65 11.86
C TYR A 55 7.03 -6.73 13.34
N LEU A 56 5.80 -6.34 13.69
CA LEU A 56 5.33 -6.32 15.08
C LEU A 56 5.38 -7.72 15.71
N GLN A 57 4.88 -8.74 15.00
CA GLN A 57 4.92 -10.13 15.42
C GLN A 57 6.35 -10.62 15.64
N SER A 58 7.28 -10.28 14.74
CA SER A 58 8.69 -10.61 14.92
C SER A 58 9.25 -9.99 16.20
N ARG A 59 9.04 -8.69 16.43
CA ARG A 59 9.55 -7.99 17.62
C ARG A 59 8.95 -8.53 18.92
N VAL A 60 7.63 -8.75 18.95
CA VAL A 60 6.94 -9.31 20.13
C VAL A 60 7.41 -10.73 20.42
N ARG A 61 7.65 -11.55 19.38
CA ARG A 61 8.22 -12.90 19.56
C ARG A 61 9.59 -12.87 20.23
N PHE A 62 10.37 -11.80 20.05
CA PHE A 62 11.65 -11.58 20.72
C PHE A 62 11.52 -10.80 22.05
N GLY A 63 10.30 -10.67 22.60
CA GLY A 63 10.05 -10.09 23.92
C GLY A 63 9.87 -8.57 23.95
N ALA A 64 9.79 -7.89 22.79
CA ALA A 64 9.49 -6.46 22.78
C ALA A 64 8.04 -6.19 23.20
N SER A 65 7.81 -5.10 23.93
CA SER A 65 6.46 -4.60 24.15
C SER A 65 5.86 -4.05 22.84
N ILE A 66 4.53 -3.97 22.77
CA ILE A 66 3.85 -3.32 21.63
C ILE A 66 4.31 -1.87 21.47
N GLN A 67 4.59 -1.18 22.58
CA GLN A 67 5.14 0.17 22.56
C GLN A 67 6.52 0.20 21.86
N ASP A 68 7.48 -0.60 22.34
CA ASP A 68 8.85 -0.59 21.82
C ASP A 68 8.94 -1.07 20.37
N ALA A 69 8.09 -2.04 20.01
CA ALA A 69 8.00 -2.51 18.64
C ALA A 69 7.39 -1.44 17.72
N GLY A 70 6.33 -0.76 18.15
CA GLY A 70 5.74 0.33 17.39
C GLY A 70 6.71 1.49 17.18
N ASP A 71 7.38 1.93 18.25
CA ASP A 71 8.39 2.99 18.19
C ASP A 71 9.57 2.61 17.28
N GLY A 72 10.03 1.35 17.36
CA GLY A 72 11.05 0.80 16.48
C GLY A 72 10.65 0.79 15.01
N TYR A 73 9.41 0.42 14.67
CA TYR A 73 8.91 0.43 13.29
C TYR A 73 8.94 1.85 12.70
N PHE A 74 8.43 2.83 13.43
CA PHE A 74 8.37 4.22 12.96
C PHE A 74 9.74 4.92 12.93
N ARG A 75 10.71 4.43 13.70
CA ARG A 75 12.10 4.88 13.64
C ARG A 75 12.87 4.24 12.48
N ASP A 76 12.75 2.93 12.31
CA ASP A 76 13.68 2.14 11.48
C ASP A 76 13.14 1.86 10.08
N CYS A 77 11.83 1.60 9.95
CA CYS A 77 11.22 1.20 8.67
C CYS A 77 10.72 2.41 7.87
N MET A 78 10.39 3.51 8.54
CA MET A 78 9.71 4.64 7.92
C MET A 78 10.69 5.71 7.45
N ARG A 79 11.26 5.51 6.27
CA ARG A 79 12.05 6.54 5.58
C ARG A 79 11.20 7.23 4.51
N PRO A 80 10.91 8.53 4.61
CA PRO A 80 9.99 9.24 3.70
C PRO A 80 10.34 9.11 2.21
N LYS A 81 11.64 8.94 1.89
CA LYS A 81 12.12 8.79 0.51
C LYS A 81 11.71 7.47 -0.17
N TYR A 82 11.46 6.42 0.61
CA TYR A 82 11.29 5.06 0.09
C TYR A 82 10.00 4.38 0.59
N TRP A 83 9.27 5.03 1.49
CA TRP A 83 8.07 4.47 2.11
C TRP A 83 6.83 5.28 1.69
N PRO A 84 5.89 4.67 0.95
CA PRO A 84 4.64 5.34 0.59
C PRO A 84 3.87 5.80 1.84
N ALA A 85 3.27 6.99 1.79
CA ALA A 85 2.51 7.55 2.90
C ALA A 85 1.43 6.58 3.44
N VAL A 86 0.75 5.85 2.55
CA VAL A 86 -0.29 4.88 2.91
C VAL A 86 0.22 3.79 3.86
N TYR A 87 1.51 3.44 3.82
CA TYR A 87 2.08 2.45 4.73
C TYR A 87 2.19 2.98 6.15
N SER A 88 2.52 4.27 6.26
CA SER A 88 2.61 5.00 7.52
C SER A 88 1.26 5.09 8.21
N GLU A 89 0.24 5.43 7.43
CA GLU A 89 -1.14 5.57 7.91
C GLU A 89 -1.69 4.24 8.40
N VAL A 90 -1.62 3.20 7.56
CA VAL A 90 -2.11 1.85 7.90
C VAL A 90 -1.38 1.28 9.10
N ALA A 91 -0.05 1.43 9.18
CA ALA A 91 0.70 0.97 10.34
C ALA A 91 0.30 1.72 11.63
N ARG A 92 0.04 3.03 11.57
CA ARG A 92 -0.39 3.81 12.73
C ARG A 92 -1.76 3.40 13.23
N GLU A 93 -2.72 3.21 12.32
CA GLU A 93 -4.07 2.72 12.64
C GLU A 93 -3.97 1.36 13.34
N LEU A 94 -3.30 0.40 12.69
CA LEU A 94 -3.18 -0.97 13.18
C LEU A 94 -2.44 -1.05 14.52
N PHE A 95 -1.35 -0.31 14.69
CA PHE A 95 -0.58 -0.36 15.94
C PHE A 95 -1.39 0.25 17.10
N ARG A 96 -2.18 1.30 16.85
CA ARG A 96 -3.08 1.88 17.87
C ARG A 96 -4.16 0.91 18.33
N GLU A 97 -4.75 0.16 17.40
CA GLU A 97 -5.71 -0.90 17.73
C GLU A 97 -5.10 -1.98 18.64
N LEU A 98 -3.79 -2.23 18.50
CA LEU A 98 -3.05 -3.18 19.32
C LEU A 98 -2.50 -2.59 20.63
N GLY A 99 -2.79 -1.32 20.92
CA GLY A 99 -2.40 -0.65 22.16
C GLY A 99 -1.08 0.12 22.09
N TRP A 100 -0.50 0.32 20.91
CA TRP A 100 0.60 1.27 20.75
C TRP A 100 0.07 2.71 20.88
N VAL A 101 0.78 3.53 21.65
CA VAL A 101 0.47 4.95 21.80
C VAL A 101 1.53 5.77 21.10
N ASP A 102 1.08 6.67 20.23
CA ASP A 102 1.92 7.63 19.52
C ASP A 102 2.45 8.69 20.50
N ARG A 103 3.55 8.36 21.17
CA ARG A 103 4.25 9.29 22.06
C ARG A 103 5.00 10.28 21.17
N LYS A 104 4.31 11.28 20.66
CA LYS A 104 4.95 12.41 19.97
C LYS A 104 6.00 13.02 20.91
N GLY A 105 7.27 12.71 20.66
CA GLY A 105 8.43 13.36 21.26
C GLY A 105 8.37 13.52 22.78
N ALA A 106 8.63 12.46 23.53
CA ALA A 106 9.30 12.64 24.80
C ALA A 106 10.73 13.11 24.48
N LYS A 107 10.92 14.43 24.47
CA LYS A 107 12.23 15.05 24.62
C LYS A 107 12.57 15.09 26.10
#